data_AF-A0A1F8QDW9-F1
#
_entry.id   AF-A0A1F8QDW9-F1
#
_cell.length_a   1.000
_cell.length_b   1.000
_cell.length_c   1.000
_cell.angle_alpha   90.00
_cell.angle_beta   90.00
_cell.angle_gamma   90.00
#
_symmetry.space_group_name_H-M   'P 1'
#
loop_
_entity.id
_entity.type
_entity.pdbx_description
1 polymer ?
#
loop_
_entity_poly.entity_id
_entity_poly.type
_entity_poly.pdbx_seq_one_letter_code
_entity_poly.pdbx_strand_id
1 'polypeptide(L)'
;MHQNLVFRLAARRLFILFIISIAIVWGVSEVAFLLQKEAYDRPPKVIELVIPGGTADRIAAGQPVPAIPEEMVFVVGDTLVIHNADRIDHELGPLWVPTGTSASLNLDQASKMAYSCTFQTSRYLDLDVRQPTTWQTRVTAIALAAPATTMFIFVYSLVIRPIQPKNKPAGESVSLAK
;
A
#
# COMPACT_ATOMS: atom_id res chain seq x y z
N MET A 1 -18.69 -18.87 40.76
CA MET A 1 -17.21 -18.85 40.69
C MET A 1 -16.63 -19.48 39.42
N HIS A 2 -17.16 -20.61 38.90
CA HIS A 2 -16.64 -21.28 37.70
C HIS A 2 -16.68 -20.44 36.41
N GLN A 3 -17.75 -19.66 36.17
CA GLN A 3 -17.85 -18.80 34.99
C GLN A 3 -16.73 -17.75 34.93
N ASN A 4 -16.36 -17.14 36.07
CA ASN A 4 -15.26 -16.17 36.15
C ASN A 4 -13.89 -16.81 35.83
N LEU A 5 -13.70 -18.10 36.14
CA LEU A 5 -12.46 -18.82 35.86
C LEU A 5 -12.34 -19.14 34.36
N VAL A 6 -13.41 -19.68 33.77
CA VAL A 6 -13.47 -19.99 32.33
C VAL A 6 -13.31 -18.71 31.51
N PHE A 7 -13.98 -17.63 31.90
CA PHE A 7 -13.86 -16.33 31.25
C PHE A 7 -12.43 -15.76 31.33
N ARG A 8 -11.77 -15.84 32.49
CA ARG A 8 -10.37 -15.41 32.64
C ARG A 8 -9.41 -16.24 31.79
N LEU A 9 -9.61 -17.55 31.69
CA LEU A 9 -8.82 -18.43 30.83
C LEU A 9 -9.03 -18.12 29.34
N ALA A 10 -10.28 -17.89 28.93
CA ALA A 10 -10.63 -17.50 27.56
C ALA A 10 -10.02 -16.15 27.20
N ALA A 11 -10.16 -15.13 28.06
CA ALA A 11 -9.61 -13.81 27.84
C ALA A 11 -8.08 -13.83 27.77
N ARG A 12 -7.41 -14.56 28.67
CA ARG A 12 -5.95 -14.73 28.62
C ARG A 12 -5.51 -15.38 27.32
N ARG A 13 -6.21 -16.42 26.86
CA ARG A 13 -5.90 -17.11 25.60
C ARG A 13 -6.12 -16.19 24.40
N LEU A 14 -7.26 -15.49 24.37
CA LEU A 14 -7.58 -14.54 23.31
C LEU A 14 -6.52 -13.45 23.22
N PHE A 15 -6.08 -12.91 24.36
CA PHE A 15 -5.02 -11.90 24.41
C PHE A 15 -3.69 -12.44 23.87
N ILE A 16 -3.27 -13.65 24.26
CA ILE A 16 -2.05 -14.27 23.73
C ILE A 16 -2.14 -14.45 22.22
N LEU A 17 -3.28 -14.95 21.72
CA LEU A 17 -3.49 -15.14 20.28
C LEU A 17 -3.57 -13.81 19.52
N PHE A 18 -4.07 -12.75 20.15
CA PHE A 18 -4.07 -11.41 19.58
C PHE A 18 -2.66 -10.90 19.34
N ILE A 19 -1.78 -11.03 20.34
CA ILE A 19 -0.36 -10.63 20.21
C ILE A 19 0.34 -11.47 19.13
N ILE A 20 0.11 -12.78 19.09
CA ILE A 20 0.65 -13.65 18.03
C ILE A 20 0.13 -13.22 16.64
N SER A 21 -1.15 -12.89 16.54
CA SER A 21 -1.76 -12.44 15.28
C SER A 21 -1.16 -11.11 14.80
N ILE A 22 -0.91 -10.16 15.71
CA ILE A 22 -0.19 -8.92 15.36
C ILE A 22 1.19 -9.25 14.80
N ALA A 23 1.96 -10.13 15.43
CA ALA A 23 3.29 -10.50 14.96
C ALA A 23 3.26 -11.16 13.58
N ILE A 24 2.28 -12.05 13.33
CA ILE A 24 2.09 -12.70 12.03
C ILE A 24 1.72 -11.66 10.97
N VAL A 25 0.71 -10.83 11.23
CA VAL A 25 0.24 -9.80 10.29
C VAL A 25 1.36 -8.82 9.97
N TRP A 26 2.13 -8.41 10.98
CA TRP A 26 3.26 -7.52 10.78
C TRP A 26 4.35 -8.19 9.93
N GLY A 27 4.71 -9.44 10.21
CA GLY A 27 5.70 -10.18 9.41
C GLY A 27 5.27 -10.37 7.96
N VAL A 28 4.03 -10.77 7.72
CA VAL A 28 3.48 -10.92 6.35
C VAL A 28 3.43 -9.58 5.63
N SER A 29 3.00 -8.52 6.31
CA SER A 29 2.98 -7.17 5.75
C SER A 29 4.39 -6.70 5.40
N GLU A 30 5.38 -6.93 6.25
CA GLU A 30 6.77 -6.56 5.98
C GLU A 30 7.32 -7.32 4.78
N VAL A 31 7.06 -8.62 4.67
CA VAL A 31 7.46 -9.41 3.50
C VAL A 31 6.79 -8.88 2.23
N ALA A 32 5.48 -8.59 2.28
CA ALA A 32 4.78 -8.00 1.15
C ALA A 32 5.36 -6.63 0.76
N PHE A 33 5.66 -5.77 1.74
CA PHE A 33 6.30 -4.48 1.51
C PHE A 33 7.70 -4.62 0.93
N LEU A 34 8.52 -5.55 1.42
CA LEU A 34 9.86 -5.81 0.89
C LEU A 34 9.81 -6.33 -0.56
N LEU A 35 8.83 -7.19 -0.88
CA LEU A 35 8.62 -7.66 -2.24
C LEU A 35 8.08 -6.56 -3.18
N GLN A 36 7.31 -5.61 -2.65
CA GLN A 36 6.76 -4.47 -3.40
C GLN A 36 7.64 -3.21 -3.31
N LYS A 37 8.80 -3.29 -2.65
CA LYS A 37 9.71 -2.17 -2.46
C LYS A 37 10.46 -1.86 -3.75
N GLU A 38 9.74 -1.40 -4.75
CA GLU A 38 10.30 -0.80 -5.96
C GLU A 38 10.01 0.70 -5.90
N ALA A 39 11.05 1.52 -6.17
CA ALA A 39 11.17 2.96 -6.47
C ALA A 39 10.22 4.05 -5.86
N TYR A 40 9.11 3.68 -5.22
CA TYR A 40 7.96 4.53 -4.87
C TYR A 40 7.82 4.78 -3.37
N ASP A 41 8.64 4.12 -2.55
CA ASP A 41 8.73 4.37 -1.11
C ASP A 41 9.78 5.46 -0.82
N ARG A 42 9.51 6.67 -1.31
CA ARG A 42 10.40 7.82 -1.22
C ARG A 42 9.62 9.10 -0.90
N PRO A 43 10.28 10.14 -0.37
CA PRO A 43 9.64 11.44 -0.26
C PRO A 43 9.26 12.00 -1.64
N PRO A 44 8.25 12.88 -1.69
CA PRO A 44 7.88 13.62 -2.89
C PRO A 44 9.06 14.40 -3.48
N LYS A 45 9.15 14.44 -4.80
CA LYS A 45 10.18 15.18 -5.54
C LYS A 45 9.65 15.78 -6.83
N VAL A 46 10.44 16.68 -7.40
CA VAL A 46 10.20 17.21 -8.75
C VAL A 46 10.79 16.23 -9.77
N ILE A 47 9.98 15.81 -10.75
CA ILE A 47 10.39 14.96 -11.86
C ILE A 47 10.25 15.77 -13.14
N GLU A 48 11.33 15.87 -13.90
CA GLU A 48 11.38 16.64 -15.14
C GLU A 48 11.21 15.73 -16.36
N LEU A 49 10.32 16.12 -17.27
CA LEU A 49 10.14 15.52 -18.59
C LEU A 49 10.51 16.56 -19.64
N VAL A 50 11.53 16.27 -20.45
CA VAL A 50 11.95 17.15 -21.54
C VAL A 50 11.37 16.62 -22.85
N ILE A 51 10.60 17.45 -23.55
CA ILE A 51 10.18 17.18 -24.93
C ILE A 51 11.31 17.66 -25.84
N PRO A 52 12.05 16.75 -26.51
CA PRO A 52 13.21 17.14 -27.30
C PRO A 52 12.80 17.85 -28.59
N GLY A 53 13.71 18.66 -29.14
CA GLY A 53 13.55 19.25 -30.46
C GLY A 53 13.34 18.22 -31.56
N GLY A 54 12.41 18.48 -32.49
CA GLY A 54 12.05 17.58 -33.58
C GLY A 54 11.04 16.50 -33.18
N THR A 55 10.41 16.62 -32.01
CA THR A 55 9.34 15.71 -31.56
C THR A 55 8.14 15.79 -32.51
N ALA A 56 7.71 16.99 -32.89
CA ALA A 56 6.64 17.21 -33.85
C ALA A 56 6.88 16.53 -35.19
N ASP A 57 8.11 16.62 -35.71
CA ASP A 57 8.49 16.03 -36.99
C ASP A 57 8.45 14.51 -36.93
N ARG A 58 8.91 13.92 -35.82
CA ARG A 58 8.84 12.47 -35.58
C ARG A 58 7.40 11.98 -35.51
N ILE A 59 6.54 12.70 -34.79
CA ILE A 59 5.12 12.34 -34.63
C ILE A 59 4.39 12.47 -35.96
N ALA A 60 4.66 13.52 -36.73
CA ALA A 60 4.10 13.69 -38.08
C ALA A 60 4.54 12.54 -39.02
N ALA A 61 5.74 12.02 -38.83
CA ALA A 61 6.25 10.83 -39.53
C ALA A 61 5.75 9.49 -38.95
N GLY A 62 4.93 9.51 -37.88
CA GLY A 62 4.45 8.31 -37.20
C GLY A 62 5.54 7.55 -36.42
N GLN A 63 6.68 8.19 -36.16
CA GLN A 63 7.80 7.60 -35.44
C GLN A 63 7.69 7.88 -33.93
N PRO A 64 8.01 6.91 -33.06
CA PRO A 64 8.06 7.15 -31.62
C PRO A 64 9.21 8.09 -31.25
N VAL A 65 9.11 8.70 -30.07
CA VAL A 65 10.14 9.58 -29.50
C VAL A 65 10.81 8.83 -28.36
N PRO A 66 12.01 8.23 -28.55
CA PRO A 66 12.61 7.32 -27.57
C PRO A 66 12.95 7.97 -26.21
N ALA A 67 13.08 9.30 -26.17
CA ALA A 67 13.39 10.04 -24.95
C ALA A 67 12.17 10.18 -24.01
N ILE A 68 10.95 9.99 -24.53
CA ILE A 68 9.71 10.14 -23.76
C ILE A 68 9.18 8.73 -23.44
N PRO A 69 9.10 8.33 -22.17
CA PRO A 69 8.55 7.03 -21.79
C PRO A 69 7.03 6.98 -22.03
N GLU A 70 6.50 5.78 -22.29
CA GLU A 70 5.06 5.55 -22.45
C GLU A 70 4.31 5.66 -21.11
N GLU A 71 4.94 5.21 -20.03
CA GLU A 71 4.42 5.25 -18.66
C GLU A 71 5.43 5.90 -17.72
N MET A 72 4.94 6.77 -16.84
CA MET A 72 5.70 7.36 -15.76
C MET A 72 5.02 7.08 -14.42
N VAL A 73 5.82 6.68 -13.45
CA VAL A 73 5.30 6.34 -12.11
C VAL A 73 5.79 7.36 -11.08
N PHE A 74 4.85 7.85 -10.29
CA PHE A 74 5.00 8.92 -9.33
C PHE A 74 4.57 8.47 -7.94
N VAL A 75 4.95 9.27 -6.95
CA VAL A 75 4.49 9.16 -5.57
C VAL A 75 3.58 10.35 -5.29
N VAL A 76 2.54 10.15 -4.48
CA VAL A 76 1.67 11.24 -4.02
C VAL A 76 2.50 12.40 -3.46
N GLY A 77 2.26 13.60 -4.00
CA GLY A 77 2.95 14.84 -3.70
C GLY A 77 4.07 15.19 -4.68
N ASP A 78 4.41 14.31 -5.63
CA ASP A 78 5.37 14.64 -6.69
C ASP A 78 4.85 15.78 -7.58
N THR A 79 5.79 16.52 -8.17
CA THR A 79 5.49 17.50 -9.20
C THR A 79 6.14 17.08 -10.51
N LEU A 80 5.34 16.88 -11.55
CA LEU A 80 5.82 16.69 -12.92
C LEU A 80 6.06 18.06 -13.54
N VAL A 81 7.28 18.34 -13.96
CA VAL A 81 7.64 19.54 -14.73
C VAL A 81 7.95 19.13 -16.16
N ILE A 82 7.28 19.75 -17.12
CA ILE A 82 7.44 19.45 -18.54
C ILE A 82 8.15 20.63 -19.18
N HIS A 83 9.31 20.38 -19.77
CA HIS A 83 10.08 21.37 -20.52
C HIS A 83 9.94 21.12 -22.02
N ASN A 84 9.35 22.07 -22.74
CA ASN A 84 9.20 21.99 -24.18
C ASN A 84 10.44 22.58 -24.88
N ALA A 85 11.32 21.72 -25.39
CA ALA A 85 12.46 22.11 -26.22
C ALA A 85 12.18 21.95 -27.73
N ASP A 86 10.92 21.72 -28.12
CA ASP A 86 10.51 21.62 -29.52
C ASP A 86 10.10 22.97 -30.12
N ARG A 87 9.94 23.00 -31.44
CA ARG A 87 9.64 24.19 -32.24
C ARG A 87 8.15 24.56 -32.29
N ILE A 88 7.28 23.71 -31.75
CA ILE A 88 5.84 23.94 -31.68
C ILE A 88 5.35 23.82 -30.24
N ASP A 89 4.16 24.35 -30.01
CA ASP A 89 3.50 24.21 -28.72
C ASP A 89 2.97 22.79 -28.52
N HIS A 90 3.03 22.33 -27.28
CA HIS A 90 2.61 21.00 -26.89
C HIS A 90 1.62 21.05 -25.72
N GLU A 91 0.77 20.04 -25.64
CA GLU A 91 -0.22 19.87 -24.59
C GLU A 91 -0.06 18.50 -23.89
N LEU A 92 -0.29 18.49 -22.57
CA LEU A 92 -0.52 17.31 -21.72
C LEU A 92 -1.76 17.51 -20.85
N GLY A 93 -2.86 16.82 -21.17
CA GLY A 93 -4.13 16.95 -20.47
C GLY A 93 -4.58 18.41 -20.47
N PRO A 94 -4.78 19.05 -19.30
CA PRO A 94 -5.14 20.46 -19.22
C PRO A 94 -3.95 21.42 -19.37
N LEU A 95 -2.71 20.92 -19.45
CA LEU A 95 -1.52 21.76 -19.48
C LEU A 95 -1.11 22.09 -20.92
N TRP A 96 -1.11 23.38 -21.25
CA TRP A 96 -0.51 23.91 -22.46
C TRP A 96 0.94 24.35 -22.18
N VAL A 97 1.88 23.88 -22.98
CA VAL A 97 3.32 24.10 -22.84
C VAL A 97 3.88 24.74 -24.12
N PRO A 98 3.94 26.08 -24.18
CA PRO A 98 4.51 26.79 -25.32
C PRO A 98 5.97 26.41 -25.61
N THR A 99 6.39 26.60 -26.86
CA THR A 99 7.79 26.40 -27.30
C THR A 99 8.80 27.10 -26.38
N GLY A 100 9.83 26.38 -25.94
CA GLY A 100 10.91 26.91 -25.10
C GLY A 100 10.51 27.23 -23.65
N THR A 101 9.32 26.81 -23.20
CA THR A 101 8.83 27.08 -21.85
C THR A 101 8.63 25.79 -21.06
N SER A 102 8.21 25.92 -19.80
CA SER A 102 7.88 24.79 -18.94
C SER A 102 6.54 24.96 -18.25
N ALA A 103 5.85 23.85 -18.03
CA ALA A 103 4.62 23.77 -17.24
C ALA A 103 4.76 22.71 -16.15
N SER A 104 3.98 22.81 -15.08
CA SER A 104 4.02 21.86 -13.97
C SER A 104 2.65 21.31 -13.61
N LEU A 105 2.63 20.05 -13.18
CA LEU A 105 1.47 19.32 -12.67
C LEU A 105 1.79 18.77 -11.28
N ASN A 106 0.98 19.12 -10.28
CA ASN A 106 1.08 18.51 -8.95
C ASN A 106 0.24 17.22 -8.89
N LEU A 107 0.80 16.17 -8.31
CA LEU A 107 0.19 14.84 -8.26
C LEU A 107 -0.21 14.50 -6.82
N ASP A 108 -1.29 15.11 -6.35
CA ASP A 108 -1.68 15.04 -4.93
C ASP A 108 -2.52 13.81 -4.55
N GLN A 109 -2.95 13.02 -5.54
CA GLN A 109 -3.84 11.88 -5.32
C GLN A 109 -3.32 10.63 -6.01
N ALA A 110 -3.37 9.50 -5.29
CA ALA A 110 -2.99 8.22 -5.85
C ALA A 110 -4.06 7.74 -6.83
N SER A 111 -3.67 7.62 -8.09
CA SER A 111 -4.53 7.19 -9.18
C SER A 111 -3.68 6.79 -10.39
N LYS A 112 -4.19 5.87 -11.19
CA LYS A 112 -3.64 5.55 -12.51
C LYS A 112 -4.48 6.26 -13.56
N MET A 113 -3.85 7.12 -14.35
CA MET A 113 -4.52 8.01 -15.31
C MET A 113 -3.75 8.06 -16.63
N ALA A 114 -4.49 8.20 -17.73
CA ALA A 114 -3.94 8.39 -19.06
C ALA A 114 -4.29 9.79 -19.54
N TYR A 115 -3.31 10.69 -19.64
CA TYR A 115 -3.56 12.05 -20.14
C TYR A 115 -3.37 12.11 -21.65
N SER A 116 -4.26 12.84 -22.32
CA SER A 116 -4.08 13.18 -23.74
C SER A 116 -2.83 14.02 -23.92
N CYS A 117 -2.00 13.70 -24.90
CA CYS A 117 -0.81 14.48 -25.20
C CYS A 117 -0.59 14.65 -26.71
N THR A 118 0.16 15.69 -27.05
CA THR A 118 0.50 16.02 -28.45
C THR A 118 1.88 15.54 -28.86
N PHE A 119 2.69 15.10 -27.89
CA PHE A 119 4.10 14.72 -28.06
C PHE A 119 4.34 13.20 -28.05
N GLN A 120 3.28 12.39 -28.12
CA GLN A 120 3.38 10.95 -28.39
C GLN A 120 2.55 10.56 -29.62
N THR A 121 2.98 9.50 -30.31
CA THR A 121 2.25 8.89 -31.42
C THR A 121 0.92 8.29 -30.98
N SER A 122 0.88 7.69 -29.78
CA SER A 122 -0.32 7.17 -29.11
C SER A 122 -1.35 8.26 -28.76
N ARG A 123 -0.92 9.52 -28.70
CA ARG A 123 -1.67 10.67 -28.16
C ARG A 123 -2.04 10.55 -26.68
N TYR A 124 -1.43 9.61 -25.95
CA TYR A 124 -1.66 9.43 -24.52
C TYR A 124 -0.35 9.19 -23.78
N LEU A 125 -0.25 9.69 -22.55
CA LEU A 125 0.85 9.44 -21.63
C LEU A 125 0.27 8.89 -20.32
N ASP A 126 0.72 7.71 -19.92
CA ASP A 126 0.24 7.06 -18.70
C ASP A 126 1.01 7.59 -17.49
N LEU A 127 0.27 8.14 -16.52
CA LEU A 127 0.79 8.54 -15.22
C LEU A 127 0.20 7.63 -14.14
N ASP A 128 1.08 7.01 -13.37
CA ASP A 128 0.70 6.13 -12.28
C ASP A 128 1.17 6.72 -10.95
N VAL A 129 0.25 7.29 -10.17
CA VAL A 129 0.55 7.91 -8.89
C VAL A 129 0.27 6.94 -7.75
N ARG A 130 1.32 6.54 -7.03
CA ARG A 130 1.27 5.55 -5.95
C ARG A 130 1.31 6.21 -4.57
N GLN A 131 0.65 5.60 -3.58
CA GLN A 131 0.78 6.03 -2.19
C GLN A 131 2.10 5.52 -1.59
N PRO A 132 2.86 6.37 -0.87
CA PRO A 132 4.05 5.91 -0.15
C PRO A 132 3.65 5.03 1.05
N THR A 133 4.49 4.06 1.41
CA THR A 133 4.22 3.17 2.55
C THR A 133 4.66 3.82 3.87
N THR A 134 3.79 4.68 4.40
CA THR A 134 4.08 5.40 5.65
C THR A 134 3.89 4.53 6.89
N TRP A 135 4.39 4.98 8.04
CA TRP A 135 4.15 4.31 9.33
C TRP A 135 2.64 4.13 9.60
N GLN A 136 1.81 5.10 9.20
CA GLN A 136 0.36 5.04 9.36
C GLN A 136 -0.24 3.88 8.57
N THR A 137 0.18 3.66 7.32
CA THR A 137 -0.32 2.54 6.50
C THR A 137 -0.07 1.19 7.18
N ARG A 138 1.10 1.04 7.83
CA ARG A 138 1.47 -0.17 8.57
C ARG A 138 0.57 -0.40 9.77
N VAL A 139 0.26 0.65 10.53
CA VAL A 139 -0.68 0.55 11.66
C VAL A 139 -2.08 0.24 11.19
N THR A 140 -2.56 0.90 10.14
CA THR A 140 -3.90 0.65 9.59
C THR A 140 -4.02 -0.79 9.10
N ALA A 141 -3.00 -1.32 8.42
CA ALA A 141 -2.97 -2.72 8.01
C ALA A 141 -3.08 -3.68 9.20
N ILE A 142 -2.28 -3.46 10.26
CA ILE A 142 -2.34 -4.27 11.48
C ILE A 142 -3.71 -4.14 12.17
N ALA A 143 -4.21 -2.92 12.31
CA ALA A 143 -5.48 -2.64 12.99
C ALA A 143 -6.67 -3.31 12.30
N LEU A 144 -6.67 -3.40 10.97
CA LEU A 144 -7.73 -4.06 10.20
C LEU A 144 -7.57 -5.59 10.18
N ALA A 145 -6.35 -6.10 9.99
CA ALA A 145 -6.14 -7.53 9.77
C ALA A 145 -5.97 -8.34 11.06
N ALA A 146 -5.37 -7.77 12.12
CA ALA A 146 -5.11 -8.50 13.36
C ALA A 146 -6.39 -8.97 14.09
N PRO A 147 -7.47 -8.18 14.20
CA PRO A 147 -8.69 -8.65 14.86
C PRO A 147 -9.34 -9.84 14.15
N ALA A 148 -9.46 -9.77 12.82
CA ALA A 148 -10.02 -10.85 12.02
C ALA A 148 -9.18 -12.14 12.15
N THR A 149 -7.86 -12.01 12.01
CA THR A 149 -6.90 -13.13 12.15
C THR A 149 -6.99 -13.76 13.54
N THR A 150 -7.06 -12.93 14.58
CA THR A 150 -7.21 -13.38 15.97
C THR A 150 -8.48 -14.18 16.17
N MET A 151 -9.60 -13.71 15.61
CA MET A 151 -10.88 -14.39 15.75
C MET A 151 -10.84 -15.78 15.11
N PHE A 152 -10.28 -15.88 13.90
CA PHE A 152 -10.09 -17.18 13.25
C PHE A 152 -9.22 -18.11 14.08
N ILE A 153 -8.03 -17.67 14.49
CA ILE A 153 -7.11 -18.49 15.29
C ILE A 153 -7.76 -18.89 16.62
N PHE A 154 -8.49 -17.98 17.28
CA PHE A 154 -9.18 -18.27 18.53
C PHE A 154 -10.23 -19.37 18.36
N VAL A 155 -11.09 -19.28 17.34
CA VAL A 155 -12.11 -20.31 17.04
C VAL A 155 -11.45 -21.66 16.75
N TYR A 156 -10.43 -21.71 15.89
CA TYR A 156 -9.70 -22.96 15.62
C TYR A 156 -9.03 -23.52 16.87
N SER A 157 -8.53 -22.64 17.75
CA SER A 157 -7.92 -23.05 19.01
C SER A 157 -8.92 -23.73 19.95
N LEU A 158 -10.19 -23.30 19.95
CA LEU A 158 -11.24 -23.91 20.76
C LEU A 158 -11.63 -25.30 20.24
N VAL A 159 -11.63 -25.49 18.92
CA VAL A 159 -11.86 -26.80 18.28
C VAL A 159 -10.75 -27.80 18.67
N ILE A 160 -9.48 -27.37 18.63
CA ILE A 160 -8.34 -28.27 18.93
C ILE A 160 -8.20 -28.50 20.45
N ARG A 161 -8.39 -27.47 21.28
CA ARG A 161 -8.28 -27.55 22.73
C ARG A 161 -9.41 -26.76 23.39
N PRO A 162 -10.53 -27.40 23.78
CA PRO A 162 -11.62 -26.72 24.47
C PRO A 162 -11.16 -26.23 25.85
N ILE A 163 -11.74 -25.12 26.31
CA ILE A 163 -11.41 -24.53 27.62
C ILE A 163 -12.09 -25.36 28.71
N GLN A 164 -11.33 -26.22 29.39
CA GLN A 164 -11.82 -26.97 30.54
C GLN A 164 -11.43 -26.26 31.85
N PRO A 165 -12.38 -26.00 32.77
CA PRO A 165 -12.03 -25.56 34.11
C PRO A 165 -11.25 -26.67 34.82
N LYS A 166 -10.17 -26.30 35.50
CA LYS A 166 -9.34 -27.24 36.27
C LYS A 166 -10.17 -27.74 37.45
N ASN A 167 -10.79 -28.92 37.33
CA ASN A 167 -11.40 -29.59 38.48
C ASN A 167 -10.27 -30.01 39.43
N LYS A 168 -10.25 -29.45 40.64
CA LYS A 168 -9.44 -30.00 41.74
C LYS A 168 -9.86 -31.47 41.92
N PRO A 169 -8.94 -32.46 41.91
CA PRO A 169 -9.31 -33.78 42.37
C PRO A 169 -9.68 -33.67 43.85
N ALA A 170 -10.94 -33.97 44.18
CA ALA A 170 -11.40 -34.16 45.54
C ALA A 170 -10.83 -35.50 46.02
N GLY A 171 -9.65 -35.44 46.63
CA GLY A 171 -8.96 -36.57 47.22
C GLY A 171 -8.53 -36.23 48.64
N GLU A 172 -9.48 -35.87 49.49
CA GLU A 172 -9.32 -35.93 50.94
C GLU A 172 -10.66 -36.33 51.54
N SER A 173 -10.96 -37.63 51.45
CA SER A 173 -12.05 -38.24 52.17
C SER A 173 -11.75 -38.13 53.66
N VAL A 174 -12.47 -37.22 54.31
CA VAL A 174 -12.80 -37.26 55.73
C VAL A 174 -13.22 -38.69 56.10
N SER A 175 -12.39 -39.39 56.87
CA SER A 175 -12.78 -40.59 57.62
C SER A 175 -12.81 -40.22 59.09
N LEU A 176 -13.99 -39.84 59.56
CA LEU A 176 -14.33 -39.65 60.97
C LEU A 176 -14.72 -41.00 61.60
N ALA A 177 -14.07 -41.31 62.73
CA ALA A 177 -14.55 -42.08 63.88
C ALA A 177 -15.10 -43.51 63.68
N LYS A 178 -14.32 -44.50 64.14
CA LYS A 178 -14.71 -45.40 65.24
C LYS A 178 -13.49 -46.01 65.91
#